data_AF-A0A4S4ENV1-F1
#
_entry.id   AF-A0A4S4ENV1-F1
#
_cell.length_a   1.000
_cell.length_b   1.000
_cell.length_c   1.000
_cell.angle_alpha   90.00
_cell.angle_beta   90.00
_cell.angle_gamma   90.00
#
_symmetry.space_group_name_H-M   'P 1'
#
loop_
_entity.id
_entity.type
_entity.pdbx_description
1 polymer ?
#
loop_
_entity_poly.entity_id
_entity_poly.type
_entity_poly.pdbx_seq_one_letter_code
_entity_poly.pdbx_strand_id
1 'polypeptide(L)'
;MFPGNHGNTVFLLVAFSDCDAYGVTRRTKSWRIIHSINGGCYQEVEKFKPQKALETWRKLSEANSALEIQLNMLSTMAKKHWDSYKSTIDNYSMHRPEKVVSGRLNGYVSDEAMGTFAPIVVYWLYAGFYQLLPPLDNYRMHTRKEEEEKNLVPLCSVVKGVLLQQLVQATVAVALFLRLALTWVSPTIEAEVVTSWEDGNDNVEGEKSLKYGCNYVSLKVTSKVNSSGVTIQPSLPVQIVQIVVAMLVMDTWQYFVHRYMHQNKLLYRHVHSQHHRLVVPYAIGALYNHPLEGLLLDTFGGAISFLVSGMTARTAVIFFCFAVIKTVDDHCGLWLPGNIFHLFFQNNTAYHDIHHQLQGAKYNYSQPFFPVWDKLLGTHMPYKLVKRPEGGFEARPVKD
;
A
#
# COMPACT_ATOMS: atom_id res chain seq x y z
N MET A 1 15.97 38.74 12.42
CA MET A 1 16.27 37.89 11.24
C MET A 1 15.22 36.79 11.22
N PHE A 2 14.35 36.81 10.20
CA PHE A 2 13.22 35.91 9.88
C PHE A 2 12.78 34.80 10.87
N PRO A 3 11.49 34.81 11.29
CA PRO A 3 10.71 33.60 11.50
C PRO A 3 9.65 33.48 10.40
N GLY A 4 9.65 32.36 9.67
CA GLY A 4 8.73 32.08 8.57
C GLY A 4 7.75 30.96 8.90
N ASN A 5 6.47 31.32 8.87
CA ASN A 5 5.26 30.54 8.56
C ASN A 5 4.94 29.25 9.34
N HIS A 6 4.06 29.42 10.33
CA HIS A 6 3.00 28.46 10.63
C HIS A 6 1.95 28.50 9.51
N GLY A 7 1.76 27.38 8.80
CA GLY A 7 0.65 27.19 7.89
C GLY A 7 -0.65 26.99 8.68
N ASN A 8 -1.57 27.94 8.58
CA ASN A 8 -2.94 27.78 9.06
C ASN A 8 -3.73 26.95 8.05
N THR A 9 -4.08 25.73 8.45
CA THR A 9 -5.05 24.87 7.78
C THR A 9 -6.46 25.44 7.97
N VAL A 10 -7.09 25.92 6.91
CA VAL A 10 -8.53 26.22 6.91
C VAL A 10 -9.27 25.00 6.40
N PHE A 11 -10.05 24.36 7.27
CA PHE A 11 -11.01 23.32 6.90
C PHE A 11 -12.23 23.97 6.24
N LEU A 12 -12.47 23.66 4.96
CA LEU A 12 -13.75 23.95 4.32
C LEU A 12 -14.63 22.69 4.44
N LEU A 13 -15.57 22.71 5.38
CA LEU A 13 -16.65 21.73 5.46
C LEU A 13 -17.66 22.05 4.35
N VAL A 14 -17.76 21.19 3.33
CA VAL A 14 -18.88 21.21 2.39
C VAL A 14 -19.93 20.22 2.90
N ALA A 15 -20.99 20.75 3.50
CA ALA A 15 -22.19 19.98 3.77
C ALA A 15 -23.03 19.91 2.49
N PHE A 16 -23.26 18.70 1.98
CA PHE A 16 -24.30 18.43 1.00
C PHE A 16 -25.65 18.36 1.74
N SER A 17 -26.65 19.08 1.23
CA SER A 17 -28.06 18.82 1.53
C SER A 17 -28.81 18.70 0.21
N ASP A 18 -29.52 17.59 0.08
CA ASP A 18 -30.37 17.22 -1.04
C ASP A 18 -31.61 18.11 -1.22
N CYS A 19 -32.14 18.02 -2.45
CA CYS A 19 -33.54 18.15 -2.88
C CYS A 19 -34.10 19.51 -3.37
N ASP A 20 -34.32 19.50 -4.70
CA ASP A 20 -35.59 19.72 -5.40
C ASP A 20 -35.97 21.08 -6.01
N ALA A 21 -36.10 20.99 -7.35
CA ALA A 21 -37.23 21.41 -8.20
C ALA A 21 -37.65 22.89 -8.22
N TYR A 22 -37.52 23.46 -9.43
CA TYR A 22 -38.34 24.54 -10.01
C TYR A 22 -38.64 25.78 -9.14
N GLY A 23 -37.99 26.91 -9.45
CA GLY A 23 -38.57 28.21 -9.11
C GLY A 23 -37.55 29.33 -8.97
N VAL A 24 -37.42 30.13 -10.02
CA VAL A 24 -36.81 31.45 -9.98
C VAL A 24 -37.47 32.29 -8.88
N THR A 25 -36.71 32.76 -7.89
CA THR A 25 -37.00 34.05 -7.22
C THR A 25 -35.74 34.68 -6.62
N ARG A 26 -35.39 35.86 -7.14
CA ARG A 26 -34.45 36.81 -6.53
C ARG A 26 -34.98 37.26 -5.16
N ARG A 27 -34.22 37.08 -4.09
CA ARG A 27 -34.23 38.01 -2.93
C ARG A 27 -32.84 38.12 -2.30
N THR A 28 -32.22 39.28 -2.50
CA THR A 28 -31.09 39.78 -1.73
C THR A 28 -31.49 39.96 -0.26
N LYS A 29 -30.78 39.32 0.67
CA LYS A 29 -30.73 39.73 2.08
C LYS A 29 -29.29 39.93 2.52
N SER A 30 -29.06 41.15 3.01
CA SER A 30 -27.82 41.70 3.54
C SER A 30 -27.45 41.05 4.88
N TRP A 31 -26.17 40.74 5.09
CA TRP A 31 -25.64 40.29 6.39
C TRP A 31 -24.77 41.38 7.00
N ARG A 32 -25.11 41.82 8.22
CA ARG A 32 -24.25 42.63 9.10
C ARG A 32 -23.48 41.70 10.04
N ILE A 33 -22.18 41.93 10.18
CA ILE A 33 -21.36 41.31 11.22
C ILE A 33 -21.28 42.29 12.40
N ILE A 34 -21.67 41.84 13.60
CA ILE A 34 -21.49 42.55 14.86
C ILE A 34 -20.16 42.07 15.46
N HIS A 35 -19.21 42.97 15.67
CA HIS A 35 -18.01 42.70 16.48
C HIS A 35 -18.27 43.17 17.92
N SER A 36 -18.14 42.25 18.88
CA SER A 36 -17.93 42.59 20.29
C SER A 36 -16.43 42.71 20.53
N ILE A 37 -15.97 43.88 20.97
CA ILE A 37 -14.58 44.18 21.31
C ILE A 37 -14.51 44.34 22.82
N ASN A 38 -13.63 43.60 23.47
CA ASN A 38 -13.10 43.99 24.79
C ASN A 38 -11.58 44.07 24.69
N GLY A 39 -11.07 45.31 24.81
CA GLY A 39 -9.70 45.60 25.23
C GLY A 39 -8.66 45.85 24.13
N GLY A 40 -8.43 47.12 23.80
CA GLY A 40 -7.06 47.65 23.61
C GLY A 40 -6.52 47.84 22.19
N CYS A 41 -6.53 49.10 21.75
CA CYS A 41 -5.56 49.80 20.88
C CYS A 41 -5.34 49.37 19.40
N TYR A 42 -5.72 50.29 18.48
CA TYR A 42 -5.10 50.74 17.21
C TYR A 42 -4.26 49.75 16.35
N GLN A 43 -4.27 49.73 15.02
CA GLN A 43 -5.09 50.24 13.92
C GLN A 43 -4.41 49.66 12.65
N GLU A 44 -5.14 49.02 11.74
CA GLU A 44 -4.92 49.22 10.28
C GLU A 44 -6.14 48.69 9.54
N VAL A 45 -7.09 49.59 9.28
CA VAL A 45 -8.25 49.30 8.43
C VAL A 45 -7.79 49.54 7.01
N GLU A 46 -7.43 48.47 6.31
CA GLU A 46 -7.21 48.51 4.88
C GLU A 46 -8.52 49.02 4.23
N LYS A 47 -8.47 50.20 3.61
CA LYS A 47 -9.64 50.86 3.01
C LYS A 47 -10.32 49.91 2.05
N PHE A 48 -11.51 49.43 2.42
CA PHE A 48 -12.41 48.73 1.51
C PHE A 48 -12.67 49.64 0.30
N LYS A 49 -12.19 49.23 -0.89
CA LYS A 49 -12.39 49.96 -2.16
C LYS A 49 -13.58 49.32 -2.89
N PRO A 50 -14.82 49.77 -2.66
CA PRO A 50 -16.03 49.12 -3.19
C PRO A 50 -16.05 49.00 -4.71
N GLN A 51 -15.41 49.94 -5.43
CA GLN A 51 -15.26 49.88 -6.89
C GLN A 51 -14.41 48.68 -7.36
N LYS A 52 -13.36 48.31 -6.62
CA LYS A 52 -12.49 47.16 -6.98
C LYS A 52 -13.20 45.83 -6.73
N ALA A 53 -14.05 45.76 -5.70
CA ALA A 53 -14.91 44.61 -5.44
C ALA A 53 -15.99 44.47 -6.52
N LEU A 54 -16.63 45.58 -6.91
CA LEU A 54 -17.66 45.59 -7.97
C LEU A 54 -17.09 45.14 -9.33
N GLU A 55 -15.90 45.64 -9.69
CA GLU A 55 -15.20 45.23 -10.92
C GLU A 55 -14.84 43.74 -10.92
N THR A 56 -14.47 43.20 -9.75
CA THR A 56 -14.16 41.77 -9.59
C THR A 56 -15.42 40.91 -9.74
N TRP A 57 -16.54 41.32 -9.13
CA TRP A 57 -17.83 40.65 -9.28
C TRP A 57 -18.35 40.70 -10.71
N ARG A 58 -18.16 41.81 -11.42
CA ARG A 58 -18.50 41.93 -12.84
C ARG A 58 -17.73 40.92 -13.69
N LYS A 59 -16.40 40.83 -13.49
CA LYS A 59 -15.55 39.87 -14.22
C LYS A 59 -15.90 38.42 -13.92
N LEU A 60 -16.20 38.08 -12.67
CA LEU A 60 -16.67 36.75 -12.28
C LEU A 60 -18.01 36.40 -12.93
N SER A 61 -18.95 37.36 -12.96
CA SER A 61 -20.24 37.17 -13.62
C SER A 61 -20.10 36.94 -15.13
N GLU A 62 -19.21 37.69 -15.79
CA GLU A 62 -18.93 37.54 -17.23
C GLU A 62 -18.27 36.19 -17.53
N ALA A 63 -17.31 35.77 -16.70
CA ALA A 63 -16.66 34.46 -16.82
C ALA A 63 -17.65 33.30 -16.62
N ASN A 64 -18.55 33.40 -15.63
CA ASN A 64 -19.59 32.39 -15.41
C ASN A 64 -20.57 32.31 -16.58
N SER A 65 -20.97 33.45 -17.16
CA SER A 65 -21.85 33.45 -18.33
C SER A 65 -21.16 32.83 -19.55
N ALA A 66 -19.88 33.08 -19.77
CA ALA A 66 -19.11 32.44 -20.84
C ALA A 66 -19.00 30.92 -20.62
N LEU A 67 -18.79 30.47 -19.38
CA LEU A 67 -18.77 29.05 -19.02
C LEU A 67 -20.11 28.36 -19.27
N GLU A 68 -21.24 28.99 -18.92
CA GLU A 68 -22.56 28.45 -19.20
C GLU A 68 -22.83 28.32 -20.71
N ILE A 69 -22.38 29.28 -21.51
CA ILE A 69 -22.50 29.20 -22.98
C ILE A 69 -21.69 28.00 -23.52
N GLN A 70 -20.45 27.83 -23.05
CA GLN A 70 -19.61 26.69 -23.46
C GLN A 70 -20.22 25.35 -23.03
N LEU A 71 -20.75 25.26 -21.81
CA LEU A 71 -21.41 24.05 -21.31
C LEU A 71 -22.67 23.70 -22.12
N ASN A 72 -23.47 24.70 -22.48
CA ASN A 72 -24.65 24.51 -23.30
C ASN A 72 -24.30 24.10 -24.74
N MET A 73 -23.23 24.66 -25.32
CA MET A 73 -22.72 24.22 -26.62
C MET A 73 -22.24 22.77 -26.57
N LEU A 74 -21.45 22.40 -25.56
CA LEU A 74 -20.96 21.02 -25.37
C LEU A 74 -22.12 20.04 -25.16
N SER A 75 -23.11 20.39 -24.34
CA SER A 75 -24.32 19.59 -24.12
C SER A 75 -25.12 19.39 -25.42
N THR A 76 -25.25 20.45 -26.21
CA THR A 76 -25.94 20.39 -27.51
C THR A 76 -25.18 19.53 -28.52
N MET A 77 -23.84 19.64 -28.57
CA MET A 77 -23.01 18.78 -29.42
C MET A 77 -23.07 17.32 -28.96
N ALA A 78 -22.98 17.05 -27.66
CA ALA A 78 -23.10 15.71 -27.11
C ALA A 78 -24.45 15.06 -27.46
N LYS A 79 -25.54 15.83 -27.40
CA LYS A 79 -26.88 15.35 -27.77
C LYS A 79 -27.02 15.13 -29.28
N LYS A 80 -26.47 16.03 -30.11
CA LYS A 80 -26.53 15.95 -31.58
C LYS A 80 -25.69 14.79 -32.13
N HIS A 81 -24.55 14.51 -31.50
CA HIS A 81 -23.63 13.46 -31.91
C HIS A 81 -23.75 12.19 -31.05
N TRP A 82 -24.78 12.10 -30.22
CA TRP A 82 -24.99 11.00 -29.27
C TRP A 82 -24.95 9.63 -29.95
N ASP A 83 -25.60 9.48 -31.10
CA ASP A 83 -25.63 8.21 -31.82
C ASP A 83 -24.27 7.85 -32.44
N SER A 84 -23.46 8.85 -32.82
CA SER A 84 -22.08 8.63 -33.30
C SER A 84 -21.14 8.27 -32.16
N TYR A 85 -21.28 8.94 -31.01
CA TYR A 85 -20.58 8.57 -29.76
C TYR A 85 -20.96 7.17 -29.33
N LYS A 86 -22.26 6.85 -29.33
CA LYS A 86 -22.79 5.54 -28.98
C LYS A 86 -22.31 4.46 -29.94
N SER A 87 -22.35 4.71 -31.25
CA SER A 87 -21.81 3.80 -32.27
C SER A 87 -20.30 3.57 -32.11
N THR A 88 -19.54 4.61 -31.79
CA THR A 88 -18.10 4.48 -31.50
C THR A 88 -17.88 3.65 -30.24
N ILE A 89 -18.59 3.95 -29.15
CA ILE A 89 -18.55 3.18 -27.90
C ILE A 89 -18.97 1.73 -28.14
N ASP A 90 -20.01 1.48 -28.93
CA ASP A 90 -20.53 0.14 -29.24
C ASP A 90 -19.54 -0.63 -30.14
N ASN A 91 -18.90 0.02 -31.12
CA ASN A 91 -17.87 -0.59 -31.98
C ASN A 91 -16.57 -0.92 -31.21
N TYR A 92 -16.15 -0.05 -30.28
CA TYR A 92 -15.04 -0.35 -29.37
C TYR A 92 -15.45 -1.32 -28.26
N SER A 93 -16.74 -1.40 -27.90
CA SER A 93 -17.29 -2.39 -26.97
C SER A 93 -17.48 -3.77 -27.62
N MET A 94 -17.65 -3.86 -28.95
CA MET A 94 -17.57 -5.12 -29.71
C MET A 94 -16.13 -5.65 -29.80
N HIS A 95 -15.13 -4.78 -29.60
CA HIS A 95 -13.73 -5.17 -29.38
C HIS A 95 -13.39 -5.35 -27.89
N ARG A 96 -14.39 -5.50 -27.01
CA ARG A 96 -14.15 -6.22 -25.75
C ARG A 96 -13.60 -7.59 -26.14
N PRO A 97 -12.47 -8.03 -25.57
CA PRO A 97 -12.18 -9.46 -25.61
C PRO A 97 -13.39 -10.13 -24.95
N GLU A 98 -14.00 -11.12 -25.63
CA GLU A 98 -15.10 -11.97 -25.15
C GLU A 98 -14.87 -12.63 -23.77
N LYS A 99 -13.74 -12.36 -23.10
CA LYS A 99 -13.38 -12.82 -21.77
C LYS A 99 -14.09 -12.10 -20.62
N VAL A 100 -14.76 -10.95 -20.81
CA VAL A 100 -15.29 -10.17 -19.68
C VAL A 100 -16.82 -10.32 -19.46
N VAL A 101 -17.57 -10.90 -20.39
CA VAL A 101 -19.04 -11.10 -20.23
C VAL A 101 -19.47 -12.57 -20.29
N SER A 102 -18.60 -13.47 -20.74
CA SER A 102 -18.80 -14.92 -20.59
C SER A 102 -18.23 -15.38 -19.24
N GLY A 103 -19.00 -15.15 -18.18
CA GLY A 103 -18.88 -15.84 -16.90
C GLY A 103 -19.26 -17.32 -17.05
N ARG A 104 -18.55 -18.06 -17.92
CA ARG A 104 -18.68 -19.51 -18.05
C ARG A 104 -17.36 -20.15 -17.64
N LEU A 105 -17.35 -20.55 -16.37
CA LEU A 105 -16.47 -21.53 -15.72
C LEU A 105 -15.30 -22.04 -16.57
N ASN A 106 -14.15 -21.40 -16.40
CA ASN A 106 -12.94 -22.15 -16.11
C ASN A 106 -12.64 -21.81 -14.64
N GLY A 107 -12.65 -22.80 -13.75
CA GLY A 107 -12.60 -22.62 -12.29
C GLY A 107 -11.28 -22.06 -11.74
N TYR A 108 -10.67 -21.09 -12.41
CA TYR A 108 -9.43 -20.42 -12.03
C TYR A 108 -9.75 -19.03 -11.47
N VAL A 109 -9.30 -18.79 -10.24
CA VAL A 109 -9.29 -17.47 -9.58
C VAL A 109 -8.33 -16.54 -10.35
N SER A 110 -8.65 -15.24 -10.47
CA SER A 110 -7.76 -14.28 -11.17
C SER A 110 -6.42 -14.13 -10.44
N ASP A 111 -5.34 -13.81 -11.16
CA ASP A 111 -4.00 -13.65 -10.56
C ASP A 111 -3.99 -12.55 -9.47
N GLU A 112 -4.81 -11.50 -9.61
CA GLU A 112 -4.97 -10.42 -8.63
C GLU A 112 -5.68 -10.91 -7.35
N ALA A 113 -6.76 -11.69 -7.52
CA ALA A 113 -7.47 -12.29 -6.41
C ALA A 113 -6.59 -13.33 -5.69
N MET A 114 -5.82 -14.13 -6.44
CA MET A 114 -4.84 -15.05 -5.86
C MET A 114 -3.74 -14.32 -5.09
N GLY A 115 -3.18 -13.24 -5.64
CA GLY A 115 -2.16 -12.43 -4.97
C GLY A 115 -2.67 -11.76 -3.69
N THR A 116 -3.97 -11.45 -3.63
CA THR A 116 -4.60 -10.82 -2.46
C THR A 116 -4.95 -11.85 -1.38
N PHE A 117 -5.59 -12.95 -1.75
CA PHE A 117 -6.20 -13.87 -0.78
C PHE A 117 -5.34 -15.10 -0.46
N ALA A 118 -4.47 -15.57 -1.37
CA ALA A 118 -3.68 -16.77 -1.11
C ALA A 118 -2.72 -16.61 0.09
N PRO A 119 -2.00 -15.48 0.27
CA PRO A 119 -1.16 -15.31 1.46
C PRO A 119 -1.97 -15.31 2.76
N ILE A 120 -3.20 -14.76 2.75
CA ILE A 120 -4.11 -14.78 3.91
C ILE A 120 -4.54 -16.21 4.24
N VAL A 121 -4.93 -17.00 3.24
CA VAL A 121 -5.30 -18.41 3.44
C VAL A 121 -4.11 -19.20 3.96
N VAL A 122 -2.93 -19.04 3.35
CA VAL A 122 -1.69 -19.70 3.77
C VAL A 122 -1.33 -19.32 5.20
N TYR A 123 -1.49 -18.05 5.59
CA TYR A 123 -1.28 -17.60 6.97
C TYR A 123 -2.11 -18.43 7.95
N TRP A 124 -3.42 -18.49 7.75
CA TRP A 124 -4.32 -19.19 8.69
C TRP A 124 -4.13 -20.69 8.68
N LEU A 125 -3.84 -21.30 7.52
CA LEU A 125 -3.54 -22.73 7.44
C LEU A 125 -2.23 -23.06 8.18
N TYR A 126 -1.17 -22.28 7.94
CA TYR A 126 0.15 -22.57 8.50
C TYR A 126 0.24 -22.19 9.99
N ALA A 127 -0.26 -21.02 10.39
CA ALA A 127 -0.34 -20.64 11.81
C ALA A 127 -1.33 -21.53 12.58
N GLY A 128 -2.45 -21.91 11.96
CA GLY A 128 -3.42 -22.83 12.54
C GLY A 128 -2.87 -24.24 12.72
N PHE A 129 -2.01 -24.72 11.80
CA PHE A 129 -1.32 -26.00 11.94
C PHE A 129 -0.49 -26.07 13.24
N TYR A 130 0.22 -25.00 13.60
CA TYR A 130 0.94 -24.92 14.88
C TYR A 130 0.03 -25.08 16.12
N GLN A 131 -1.24 -24.65 16.02
CA GLN A 131 -2.23 -24.84 17.10
C GLN A 131 -2.75 -26.27 17.20
N LEU A 132 -2.70 -27.03 16.10
CA LEU A 132 -3.14 -28.43 16.02
C LEU A 132 -2.04 -29.42 16.42
N LEU A 133 -0.79 -28.97 16.54
CA LEU A 133 0.30 -29.81 17.01
C LEU A 133 0.04 -30.29 18.45
N PRO A 134 0.50 -31.52 18.80
CA PRO A 134 0.45 -31.98 20.18
C PRO A 134 1.27 -31.06 21.11
N PRO A 135 1.15 -31.21 22.44
CA PRO A 135 2.02 -30.49 23.36
C PRO A 135 3.51 -30.78 23.11
N LEU A 136 4.19 -29.87 22.42
CA LEU A 136 5.62 -29.93 22.08
C LEU A 136 6.46 -29.14 23.08
N ASP A 137 6.17 -29.29 24.38
CA ASP A 137 6.79 -28.48 25.44
C ASP A 137 8.32 -28.60 25.46
N ASN A 138 8.87 -29.76 25.07
CA ASN A 138 10.30 -30.01 24.90
C ASN A 138 10.99 -29.20 23.79
N TYR A 139 10.22 -28.55 22.92
CA TYR A 139 10.73 -27.78 21.78
C TYR A 139 10.37 -26.29 21.87
N ARG A 140 9.66 -25.84 22.92
CA ARG A 140 9.27 -24.43 23.03
C ARG A 140 10.44 -23.54 23.47
N MET A 141 10.44 -22.29 23.00
CA MET A 141 11.35 -21.23 23.46
C MET A 141 10.94 -20.65 24.83
N HIS A 142 9.64 -20.70 25.13
CA HIS A 142 9.05 -20.33 26.41
C HIS A 142 8.01 -21.36 26.82
N THR A 143 7.88 -21.58 28.12
CA THR A 143 6.81 -22.43 28.66
C THR A 143 5.44 -21.81 28.37
N ARG A 144 4.38 -22.63 28.33
CA ARG A 144 3.00 -22.13 28.14
C ARG A 144 2.60 -21.14 29.24
N LYS A 145 3.06 -21.39 30.46
CA LYS A 145 2.87 -20.48 31.60
C LYS A 145 3.52 -19.12 31.34
N GLU A 146 4.75 -19.09 30.85
CA GLU A 146 5.41 -17.83 30.47
C GLU A 146 4.67 -17.11 29.34
N GLU A 147 4.15 -17.83 28.35
CA GLU A 147 3.33 -17.24 27.28
C GLU A 147 2.05 -16.59 27.82
N GLU A 148 1.33 -17.27 28.72
CA GLU A 148 0.11 -16.77 29.36
C GLU A 148 0.37 -15.60 30.32
N GLU A 149 1.48 -15.62 31.06
CA GLU A 149 1.80 -14.61 32.07
C GLU A 149 2.51 -13.38 31.50
N LYS A 150 3.36 -13.54 30.48
CA LYS A 150 4.16 -12.44 29.91
C LYS A 150 3.46 -11.70 28.77
N ASN A 151 2.58 -12.36 28.03
CA ASN A 151 1.84 -11.69 26.96
C ASN A 151 0.75 -10.79 27.52
N LEU A 152 0.70 -9.55 27.02
CA LEU A 152 -0.16 -8.50 27.57
C LEU A 152 -1.58 -8.49 26.96
N VAL A 153 -1.85 -9.39 26.01
CA VAL A 153 -3.10 -9.45 25.27
C VAL A 153 -3.58 -10.90 25.11
N PRO A 154 -4.89 -11.18 25.26
CA PRO A 154 -5.42 -12.52 25.06
C PRO A 154 -5.49 -12.87 23.56
N LEU A 155 -5.45 -14.18 23.27
CA LEU A 155 -5.49 -14.71 21.90
C LEU A 155 -6.67 -14.19 21.05
N CYS A 156 -7.85 -14.01 21.64
CA CYS A 156 -9.02 -13.48 20.93
C CYS A 156 -8.79 -12.05 20.42
N SER A 157 -8.09 -11.21 21.19
CA SER A 157 -7.71 -9.85 20.76
C SER A 157 -6.66 -9.90 19.65
N VAL A 158 -5.77 -10.89 19.71
CA VAL A 158 -4.75 -11.12 18.69
C VAL A 158 -5.37 -11.51 17.35
N VAL A 159 -6.26 -12.51 17.36
CA VAL A 159 -7.02 -12.94 16.17
C VAL A 159 -7.79 -11.77 15.55
N LYS A 160 -8.48 -10.96 16.36
CA LYS A 160 -9.18 -9.77 15.87
C LYS A 160 -8.24 -8.75 15.24
N GLY A 161 -7.07 -8.53 15.85
CA GLY A 161 -6.04 -7.63 15.32
C GLY A 161 -5.50 -8.10 13.97
N VAL A 162 -5.18 -9.38 13.84
CA VAL A 162 -4.69 -9.97 12.59
C VAL A 162 -5.75 -9.89 11.49
N LEU A 163 -7.00 -10.23 11.79
CA LEU A 163 -8.11 -10.09 10.83
C LEU A 163 -8.31 -8.65 10.39
N LEU A 164 -8.20 -7.68 11.30
CA LEU A 164 -8.28 -6.26 10.97
C LEU A 164 -7.14 -5.83 10.04
N GLN A 165 -5.90 -6.23 10.35
CA GLN A 165 -4.75 -5.94 9.50
C GLN A 165 -4.93 -6.54 8.09
N GLN A 166 -5.31 -7.82 7.99
CA GLN A 166 -5.54 -8.49 6.71
C GLN A 166 -6.68 -7.87 5.91
N LEU A 167 -7.76 -7.42 6.59
CA LEU A 167 -8.86 -6.69 5.95
C LEU A 167 -8.36 -5.37 5.33
N VAL A 168 -7.54 -4.62 6.07
CA VAL A 168 -6.95 -3.36 5.58
C VAL A 168 -6.02 -3.64 4.39
N GLN A 169 -5.15 -4.64 4.49
CA GLN A 169 -4.24 -5.03 3.42
C GLN A 169 -4.98 -5.48 2.16
N ALA A 170 -6.01 -6.33 2.30
CA ALA A 170 -6.83 -6.78 1.18
C ALA A 170 -7.59 -5.60 0.54
N THR A 171 -8.14 -4.69 1.35
CA THR A 171 -8.83 -3.49 0.84
C THR A 171 -7.88 -2.62 0.03
N VAL A 172 -6.67 -2.37 0.54
CA VAL A 172 -5.66 -1.58 -0.17
C VAL A 172 -5.21 -2.27 -1.45
N ALA A 173 -4.94 -3.58 -1.42
CA ALA A 173 -4.57 -4.35 -2.59
C ALA A 173 -5.65 -4.28 -3.68
N VAL A 174 -6.92 -4.54 -3.33
CA VAL A 174 -8.05 -4.46 -4.27
C VAL A 174 -8.21 -3.04 -4.82
N ALA A 175 -8.11 -2.01 -3.98
CA ALA A 175 -8.21 -0.62 -4.42
C ALA A 175 -7.08 -0.24 -5.41
N LEU A 176 -5.85 -0.73 -5.19
CA LEU A 176 -4.74 -0.54 -6.10
C LEU A 176 -5.00 -1.23 -7.45
N PHE A 177 -5.51 -2.45 -7.44
CA PHE A 177 -5.89 -3.16 -8.67
C PHE A 177 -7.01 -2.44 -9.43
N LEU A 178 -8.04 -1.94 -8.74
CA LEU A 178 -9.13 -1.18 -9.35
C LEU A 178 -8.65 0.15 -9.94
N ARG A 179 -7.77 0.87 -9.24
CA ARG A 179 -7.14 2.10 -9.76
C ARG A 179 -6.33 1.84 -11.01
N LEU A 180 -5.50 0.79 -11.00
CA LEU A 180 -4.73 0.38 -12.17
C LEU A 180 -5.68 0.06 -13.33
N ALA A 181 -6.70 -0.77 -13.11
CA ALA A 181 -7.69 -1.08 -14.14
C ALA A 181 -8.37 0.17 -14.74
N LEU A 182 -8.75 1.15 -13.91
CA LEU A 182 -9.34 2.41 -14.38
C LEU A 182 -8.37 3.29 -15.17
N THR A 183 -7.09 3.30 -14.81
CA THR A 183 -6.05 4.01 -15.58
C THR A 183 -5.74 3.33 -16.92
N TRP A 184 -5.86 2.00 -17.00
CA TRP A 184 -5.73 1.26 -18.27
C TRP A 184 -6.98 1.39 -19.15
N VAL A 185 -8.17 1.56 -18.55
CA VAL A 185 -9.45 1.75 -19.24
C VAL A 185 -9.69 3.22 -19.65
N SER A 186 -8.82 4.15 -19.26
CA SER A 186 -8.84 5.52 -19.75
C SER A 186 -7.75 5.73 -20.81
N PRO A 187 -7.93 5.28 -22.06
CA PRO A 187 -7.18 5.88 -23.15
C PRO A 187 -7.66 7.33 -23.18
N THR A 188 -6.79 8.25 -22.81
CA THR A 188 -6.97 9.65 -23.11
C THR A 188 -7.19 9.73 -24.62
N ILE A 189 -8.41 10.08 -25.02
CA ILE A 189 -8.72 10.50 -26.37
C ILE A 189 -7.97 11.82 -26.57
N GLU A 190 -6.69 11.74 -26.87
CA GLU A 190 -6.05 12.78 -27.66
C GLU A 190 -6.43 12.46 -29.10
N ALA A 191 -7.45 13.18 -29.57
CA ALA A 191 -7.84 13.15 -30.98
C ALA A 191 -6.64 13.63 -31.80
N GLU A 192 -5.93 12.69 -32.40
CA GLU A 192 -5.03 12.97 -33.51
C GLU A 192 -5.92 13.44 -34.67
N VAL A 193 -6.02 14.76 -34.83
CA VAL A 193 -6.55 15.37 -36.04
C VAL A 193 -5.54 15.09 -37.13
N VAL A 194 -5.72 13.96 -37.82
CA VAL A 194 -5.04 13.67 -39.07
C VAL A 194 -5.56 14.65 -40.11
N THR A 195 -4.88 15.80 -40.29
CA THR A 195 -5.00 16.56 -41.54
C THR A 195 -4.00 15.97 -42.52
N SER A 196 -4.47 15.06 -43.35
CA SER A 196 -3.79 14.73 -44.59
C SER A 196 -3.77 15.96 -45.49
N TRP A 197 -2.59 16.39 -45.90
CA TRP A 197 -2.39 17.14 -47.13
C TRP A 197 -1.30 16.41 -47.91
N GLU A 198 -1.69 15.75 -48.99
CA GLU A 198 -0.76 15.46 -50.07
C GLU A 198 -0.51 16.76 -50.81
N ASP A 199 0.75 17.17 -50.92
CA ASP A 199 1.34 17.54 -52.21
C ASP A 199 2.86 17.77 -52.08
N GLY A 200 3.59 17.08 -52.95
CA GLY A 200 4.67 17.64 -53.76
C GLY A 200 5.85 18.34 -53.08
N ASN A 201 6.93 17.56 -52.92
CA ASN A 201 8.29 17.89 -53.35
C ASN A 201 9.14 18.97 -52.62
N ASP A 202 10.44 18.68 -52.63
CA ASP A 202 11.61 19.57 -52.47
C ASP A 202 12.23 19.80 -51.07
N ASN A 203 13.36 19.11 -50.89
CA ASN A 203 14.58 19.43 -50.14
C ASN A 203 14.63 20.78 -49.38
N VAL A 204 14.70 20.75 -48.04
CA VAL A 204 15.49 21.71 -47.23
C VAL A 204 15.93 21.05 -45.92
N GLU A 205 17.25 21.08 -45.64
CA GLU A 205 17.85 20.81 -44.33
C GLU A 205 17.27 21.73 -43.25
N GLY A 206 16.84 21.18 -42.11
CA GLY A 206 16.33 22.00 -41.02
C GLY A 206 16.09 21.19 -39.75
N GLU A 207 17.17 20.97 -39.00
CA GLU A 207 17.11 20.55 -37.60
C GLU A 207 16.20 21.49 -36.80
N LYS A 208 15.16 20.94 -36.14
CA LYS A 208 14.60 21.47 -34.89
C LYS A 208 13.80 20.39 -34.16
N SER A 209 14.53 19.63 -33.36
CA SER A 209 14.00 18.82 -32.27
C SER A 209 13.24 19.71 -31.28
N LEU A 210 11.93 19.50 -31.13
CA LEU A 210 11.19 19.86 -29.93
C LEU A 210 10.75 18.58 -29.21
N LYS A 211 11.68 18.05 -28.41
CA LYS A 211 11.39 17.07 -27.36
C LYS A 211 10.50 17.72 -26.30
N TYR A 212 9.22 17.37 -26.29
CA TYR A 212 8.41 17.47 -25.08
C TYR A 212 8.31 16.07 -24.47
N GLY A 213 9.32 15.72 -23.69
CA GLY A 213 9.33 14.50 -22.88
C GLY A 213 8.43 14.69 -21.67
N CYS A 214 7.21 14.16 -21.72
CA CYS A 214 6.50 13.82 -20.49
C CYS A 214 7.02 12.44 -20.06
N ASN A 215 7.95 12.43 -19.09
CA ASN A 215 8.42 11.22 -18.45
C ASN A 215 7.28 10.62 -17.62
N TYR A 216 6.36 9.92 -18.25
CA TYR A 216 5.61 8.90 -17.55
C TYR A 216 6.59 7.76 -17.31
N VAL A 217 6.92 7.49 -16.05
CA VAL A 217 7.46 6.20 -15.65
C VAL A 217 6.35 5.19 -15.93
N SER A 218 6.30 4.70 -17.16
CA SER A 218 5.49 3.54 -17.51
C SER A 218 6.20 2.37 -16.83
N LEU A 219 5.68 2.00 -15.66
CA LEU A 219 6.03 0.78 -14.96
C LEU A 219 5.58 -0.37 -15.85
N LYS A 220 6.44 -0.73 -16.80
CA LYS A 220 6.24 -1.84 -17.72
C LYS A 220 6.44 -3.12 -16.91
N VAL A 221 5.39 -3.51 -16.20
CA VAL A 221 5.30 -4.83 -15.56
C VAL A 221 5.63 -5.83 -16.67
N THR A 222 6.71 -6.57 -16.48
CA THR A 222 7.41 -7.38 -17.49
C THR A 222 6.66 -8.66 -17.85
N SER A 223 5.34 -8.60 -18.03
CA SER A 223 4.61 -9.69 -18.68
C SER A 223 4.80 -9.56 -20.20
N LYS A 224 5.59 -10.46 -20.79
CA LYS A 224 5.46 -10.72 -22.23
C LYS A 224 4.10 -11.36 -22.43
N VAL A 225 3.18 -10.61 -23.03
CA VAL A 225 1.88 -11.09 -23.42
C VAL A 225 2.02 -11.72 -24.81
N ASN A 226 1.56 -12.95 -24.99
CA ASN A 226 1.54 -13.55 -26.33
C ASN A 226 0.46 -12.89 -27.21
N SER A 227 0.43 -13.21 -28.50
CA SER A 227 -0.57 -12.71 -29.46
C SER A 227 -2.03 -13.06 -29.11
N SER A 228 -2.28 -13.88 -28.08
CA SER A 228 -3.61 -14.22 -27.55
C SER A 228 -3.93 -13.61 -26.17
N GLY A 229 -3.13 -12.65 -25.70
CA GLY A 229 -3.41 -11.93 -24.46
C GLY A 229 -3.03 -12.70 -23.19
N VAL A 230 -2.27 -13.79 -23.29
CA VAL A 230 -1.85 -14.63 -22.16
C VAL A 230 -0.48 -14.20 -21.67
N THR A 231 -0.37 -13.91 -20.36
CA THR A 231 0.90 -13.66 -19.67
C THR A 231 1.78 -14.90 -19.71
N ILE A 232 2.95 -14.80 -20.36
CA ILE A 232 3.95 -15.87 -20.39
C ILE A 232 4.71 -15.88 -19.07
N GLN A 233 4.71 -17.03 -18.38
CA GLN A 233 5.52 -17.22 -17.18
C GLN A 233 7.02 -17.33 -17.55
N PRO A 234 7.92 -16.63 -16.82
CA PRO A 234 9.36 -16.80 -16.99
C PRO A 234 9.79 -18.24 -16.70
N SER A 235 10.96 -18.63 -17.23
CA SER A 235 11.54 -19.94 -16.88
C SER A 235 11.80 -20.04 -15.37
N LEU A 236 11.80 -21.27 -14.84
CA LEU A 236 12.04 -21.50 -13.40
C LEU A 236 13.31 -20.82 -12.87
N PRO A 237 14.47 -20.84 -13.56
CA PRO A 237 15.66 -20.12 -13.10
C PRO A 237 15.44 -18.61 -12.98
N VAL A 238 14.71 -18.01 -13.92
CA VAL A 238 14.38 -16.58 -13.85
C VAL A 238 13.46 -16.30 -12.67
N GLN A 239 12.43 -17.12 -12.45
CA GLN A 239 11.55 -16.97 -11.29
C GLN A 239 12.32 -17.09 -9.96
N ILE A 240 13.28 -18.02 -9.86
CA ILE A 240 14.13 -18.17 -8.67
C ILE A 240 14.95 -16.89 -8.44
N VAL A 241 15.61 -16.36 -9.47
CA VAL A 241 16.37 -15.11 -9.36
C VAL A 241 15.46 -13.95 -8.94
N GLN A 242 14.27 -13.85 -9.53
CA GLN A 242 13.29 -12.82 -9.17
C GLN A 242 12.86 -12.91 -7.71
N ILE A 243 12.60 -14.14 -7.23
CA ILE A 243 12.27 -14.40 -5.82
C ILE A 243 13.43 -14.01 -4.91
N VAL A 244 14.68 -14.36 -5.24
CA VAL A 244 15.86 -13.98 -4.44
C VAL A 244 16.03 -12.47 -4.40
N VAL A 245 15.89 -11.77 -5.53
CA VAL A 245 15.92 -10.31 -5.57
C VAL A 245 14.82 -9.72 -4.68
N ALA A 246 13.61 -10.27 -4.73
CA ALA A 246 12.50 -9.82 -3.89
C ALA A 246 12.76 -10.05 -2.40
N MET A 247 13.39 -11.17 -2.01
CA MET A 247 13.81 -11.39 -0.61
C MET A 247 14.77 -10.31 -0.13
N LEU A 248 15.79 -9.98 -0.92
CA LEU A 248 16.79 -8.97 -0.57
C LEU A 248 16.17 -7.57 -0.47
N VAL A 249 15.25 -7.23 -1.38
CA VAL A 249 14.54 -5.95 -1.36
C VAL A 249 13.61 -5.86 -0.15
N MET A 250 12.86 -6.94 0.15
CA MET A 250 11.98 -7.02 1.30
C MET A 250 12.76 -6.88 2.61
N ASP A 251 13.84 -7.64 2.79
CA ASP A 251 14.70 -7.57 3.98
C ASP A 251 15.26 -6.16 4.17
N THR A 252 15.68 -5.51 3.08
CA THR A 252 16.19 -4.14 3.12
C THR A 252 15.12 -3.18 3.61
N TRP A 253 13.94 -3.21 2.99
CA TRP A 253 12.85 -2.32 3.37
C TRP A 253 12.42 -2.55 4.81
N GLN A 254 12.14 -3.80 5.18
CA GLN A 254 11.65 -4.15 6.50
C GLN A 254 12.68 -3.83 7.58
N TYR A 255 13.97 -4.11 7.36
CA TYR A 255 15.01 -3.76 8.33
C TYR A 255 15.00 -2.26 8.68
N PHE A 256 15.05 -1.39 7.66
CA PHE A 256 15.17 0.05 7.91
C PHE A 256 13.91 0.63 8.53
N VAL A 257 12.73 0.21 8.06
CA VAL A 257 11.44 0.68 8.59
C VAL A 257 11.22 0.16 10.01
N HIS A 258 11.54 -1.11 10.28
CA HIS A 258 11.43 -1.72 11.60
C HIS A 258 12.38 -1.06 12.61
N ARG A 259 13.66 -0.90 12.25
CA ARG A 259 14.63 -0.17 13.07
C ARG A 259 14.20 1.27 13.34
N TYR A 260 13.68 1.96 12.32
CA TYR A 260 13.18 3.32 12.48
C TYR A 260 12.00 3.40 13.45
N MET A 261 11.07 2.44 13.39
CA MET A 261 9.95 2.37 14.34
C MET A 261 10.42 2.18 15.78
N HIS A 262 11.48 1.41 16.03
CA HIS A 262 12.09 1.27 17.36
C HIS A 262 12.82 2.53 17.84
N GLN A 263 13.50 3.23 16.94
CA GLN A 263 14.25 4.43 17.29
C GLN A 263 13.36 5.66 17.49
N ASN A 264 12.25 5.74 16.75
CA ASN A 264 11.30 6.85 16.86
C ASN A 264 10.31 6.60 18.01
N LYS A 265 10.40 7.41 19.07
CA LYS A 265 9.54 7.28 20.27
C LYS A 265 8.04 7.28 19.98
N LEU A 266 7.59 8.06 18.98
CA LEU A 266 6.16 8.14 18.64
C LEU A 266 5.69 6.88 17.95
N LEU A 267 6.45 6.41 16.94
CA LEU A 267 6.14 5.18 16.21
C LEU A 267 6.24 3.96 17.12
N TYR A 268 7.28 3.87 17.95
CA TYR A 268 7.38 2.80 18.94
C TYR A 268 6.15 2.81 19.86
N ARG A 269 5.87 3.92 20.54
CA ARG A 269 4.83 3.97 21.58
C ARG A 269 3.43 3.67 21.03
N HIS A 270 3.08 4.13 19.84
CA HIS A 270 1.70 4.08 19.34
C HIS A 270 1.46 3.06 18.22
N VAL A 271 2.50 2.58 17.56
CA VAL A 271 2.40 1.67 16.42
C VAL A 271 3.06 0.34 16.79
N HIS A 272 4.38 0.33 16.93
CA HIS A 272 5.15 -0.90 17.03
C HIS A 272 5.07 -1.58 18.42
N SER A 273 4.77 -0.83 19.48
CA SER A 273 4.55 -1.39 20.81
C SER A 273 3.37 -2.36 20.84
N GLN A 274 2.41 -2.25 19.93
CA GLN A 274 1.30 -3.20 19.82
C GLN A 274 1.80 -4.61 19.51
N HIS A 275 2.74 -4.72 18.57
CA HIS A 275 3.39 -5.98 18.23
C HIS A 275 4.17 -6.54 19.43
N HIS A 276 4.95 -5.69 20.10
CA HIS A 276 5.70 -6.04 21.31
C HIS A 276 4.84 -6.26 22.57
N ARG A 277 3.50 -6.22 22.48
CA ARG A 277 2.63 -6.75 23.55
C ARG A 277 2.71 -8.27 23.65
N LEU A 278 3.17 -8.93 22.58
CA LEU A 278 3.47 -10.35 22.53
C LEU A 278 4.93 -10.60 22.86
N VAL A 279 5.29 -10.39 24.13
CA VAL A 279 6.66 -10.59 24.65
C VAL A 279 7.17 -12.02 24.40
N VAL A 280 6.26 -12.99 24.39
CA VAL A 280 6.52 -14.37 23.98
C VAL A 280 5.82 -14.59 22.63
N PRO A 281 6.56 -14.54 21.51
CA PRO A 281 5.99 -14.75 20.18
C PRO A 281 5.41 -16.16 20.02
N TYR A 282 4.30 -16.24 19.29
CA TYR A 282 3.68 -17.49 18.85
C TYR A 282 3.06 -17.33 17.46
N ALA A 283 2.84 -18.45 16.76
CA ALA A 283 2.52 -18.49 15.33
C ALA A 283 1.32 -17.61 14.90
N ILE A 284 0.20 -17.65 15.63
CA ILE A 284 -1.01 -16.84 15.33
C ILE A 284 -0.77 -15.34 15.57
N GLY A 285 0.21 -14.99 16.41
CA GLY A 285 0.60 -13.62 16.71
C GLY A 285 1.56 -12.99 15.70
N ALA A 286 2.01 -13.73 14.68
CA ALA A 286 3.05 -13.28 13.75
C ALA A 286 2.66 -12.01 12.98
N LEU A 287 1.38 -11.85 12.65
CA LEU A 287 0.83 -10.63 12.06
C LEU A 287 -0.09 -9.90 13.04
N TYR A 288 0.24 -9.91 14.34
CA TYR A 288 -0.41 -9.03 15.30
C TYR A 288 0.35 -7.71 15.38
N ASN A 289 0.03 -6.80 14.47
CA ASN A 289 0.61 -5.47 14.48
C ASN A 289 -0.47 -4.38 14.32
N HIS A 290 -0.08 -3.12 14.54
CA HIS A 290 -0.97 -2.00 14.30
C HIS A 290 -1.21 -1.87 12.78
N PRO A 291 -2.43 -1.57 12.26
CA PRO A 291 -2.68 -1.55 10.80
C PRO A 291 -1.72 -0.66 9.99
N LEU A 292 -1.27 0.46 10.56
CA LEU A 292 -0.25 1.31 9.94
C LEU A 292 1.11 0.59 9.79
N GLU A 293 1.48 -0.25 10.76
CA GLU A 293 2.69 -1.09 10.68
C GLU A 293 2.59 -2.09 9.54
N GLY A 294 1.49 -2.86 9.47
CA GLY A 294 1.26 -3.80 8.37
C GLY A 294 1.17 -3.13 7.00
N LEU A 295 0.72 -1.87 6.91
CA LEU A 295 0.79 -1.09 5.66
C LEU A 295 2.22 -0.71 5.30
N LEU A 296 3.00 -0.22 6.26
CA LEU A 296 4.36 0.26 6.03
C LEU A 296 5.34 -0.89 5.76
N LEU A 297 5.30 -1.97 6.54
CA LEU A 297 6.20 -3.11 6.40
C LEU A 297 5.74 -4.05 5.29
N ASP A 298 4.51 -4.55 5.35
CA ASP A 298 4.08 -5.64 4.46
C ASP A 298 3.60 -5.11 3.11
N THR A 299 2.68 -4.14 3.10
CA THR A 299 2.09 -3.65 1.84
C THR A 299 3.11 -2.89 1.00
N PHE A 300 3.80 -1.89 1.56
CA PHE A 300 4.82 -1.16 0.80
C PHE A 300 6.08 -1.99 0.56
N GLY A 301 6.55 -2.76 1.55
CA GLY A 301 7.70 -3.64 1.35
C GLY A 301 7.42 -4.70 0.28
N GLY A 302 6.24 -5.30 0.30
CA GLY A 302 5.79 -6.26 -0.70
C GLY A 302 5.63 -5.64 -2.09
N ALA A 303 5.01 -4.45 -2.18
CA ALA A 303 4.86 -3.74 -3.45
C ALA A 303 6.22 -3.40 -4.07
N ILE A 304 7.17 -2.85 -3.30
CA ILE A 304 8.51 -2.52 -3.80
C ILE A 304 9.25 -3.80 -4.22
N SER A 305 9.14 -4.89 -3.46
CA SER A 305 9.75 -6.19 -3.81
C SER A 305 9.18 -6.77 -5.10
N PHE A 306 7.87 -6.69 -5.30
CA PHE A 306 7.19 -7.09 -6.52
C PHE A 306 7.66 -6.27 -7.73
N LEU A 307 7.72 -4.94 -7.58
CA LEU A 307 8.11 -4.04 -8.67
C LEU A 307 9.58 -4.19 -9.05
N VAL A 308 10.49 -4.21 -8.07
CA VAL A 308 11.95 -4.25 -8.32
C VAL A 308 12.39 -5.59 -8.88
N SER A 309 11.77 -6.70 -8.45
CA SER A 309 12.09 -8.03 -9.00
C SER A 309 11.57 -8.24 -10.43
N GLY A 310 10.60 -7.43 -10.89
CA GLY A 310 9.96 -7.61 -12.19
C GLY A 310 9.24 -8.96 -12.33
N MET A 311 8.87 -9.58 -11.22
CA MET A 311 8.20 -10.88 -11.22
C MET A 311 6.79 -10.80 -11.77
N THR A 312 6.26 -11.91 -12.27
CA THR A 312 4.84 -11.95 -12.67
C THR A 312 3.93 -11.99 -11.45
N ALA A 313 2.66 -11.64 -11.61
CA ALA A 313 1.66 -11.74 -10.54
C ALA A 313 1.62 -13.17 -9.93
N ARG A 314 1.69 -14.21 -10.77
CA ARG A 314 1.72 -15.60 -10.31
C ARG A 314 2.98 -15.94 -9.49
N THR A 315 4.15 -15.49 -9.94
CA THR A 315 5.40 -15.64 -9.17
C THR A 315 5.31 -14.88 -7.85
N ALA A 316 4.63 -13.72 -7.83
CA ALA A 316 4.38 -12.95 -6.62
C ALA A 316 3.49 -13.69 -5.62
N VAL A 317 2.48 -14.43 -6.07
CA VAL A 317 1.70 -15.31 -5.18
C VAL A 317 2.61 -16.29 -4.45
N ILE A 318 3.51 -16.95 -5.17
CA ILE A 318 4.47 -17.91 -4.58
C ILE A 318 5.37 -17.19 -3.56
N PHE A 319 5.92 -16.03 -3.93
CA PHE A 319 6.78 -15.25 -3.07
C PHE A 319 6.08 -14.78 -1.79
N PHE A 320 4.88 -14.21 -1.89
CA PHE A 320 4.16 -13.70 -0.71
C PHE A 320 3.66 -14.81 0.20
N CYS A 321 3.21 -15.95 -0.35
CA CYS A 321 2.91 -17.13 0.44
C CYS A 321 4.16 -17.64 1.19
N PHE A 322 5.31 -17.66 0.53
CA PHE A 322 6.57 -18.05 1.16
C PHE A 322 7.01 -17.06 2.25
N ALA A 323 6.90 -15.76 2.01
CA ALA A 323 7.19 -14.72 2.99
C ALA A 323 6.31 -14.86 4.24
N VAL A 324 5.00 -15.10 4.05
CA VAL A 324 4.06 -15.35 5.16
C VAL A 324 4.45 -16.60 5.96
N ILE A 325 4.76 -17.71 5.28
CA ILE A 325 5.22 -18.94 5.96
C ILE A 325 6.46 -18.64 6.79
N LYS A 326 7.41 -17.90 6.23
CA LYS A 326 8.66 -17.54 6.91
C LYS A 326 8.41 -16.65 8.13
N THR A 327 7.57 -15.63 8.01
CA THR A 327 7.19 -14.77 9.14
C THR A 327 6.52 -15.58 10.26
N VAL A 328 5.60 -16.50 9.93
CA VAL A 328 4.96 -17.37 10.93
C VAL A 328 5.98 -18.30 11.60
N ASP A 329 6.90 -18.88 10.84
CA ASP A 329 7.98 -19.73 11.36
C ASP A 329 8.89 -18.96 12.34
N ASP A 330 9.26 -17.72 12.01
CA ASP A 330 10.07 -16.85 12.87
C ASP A 330 9.37 -16.49 14.19
N HIS A 331 8.04 -16.52 14.22
CA HIS A 331 7.26 -16.21 15.41
C HIS A 331 6.72 -17.45 16.12
N CYS A 332 6.91 -18.66 15.60
CA CYS A 332 6.16 -19.83 16.06
C CYS A 332 6.45 -20.23 17.52
N GLY A 333 7.58 -19.78 18.07
CA GLY A 333 8.01 -20.08 19.44
C GLY A 333 8.48 -21.53 19.62
N LEU A 334 8.68 -22.27 18.52
CA LEU A 334 9.09 -23.68 18.52
C LEU A 334 10.41 -23.90 17.79
N TRP A 335 11.35 -24.54 18.47
CA TRP A 335 12.59 -25.04 17.91
C TRP A 335 12.44 -26.51 17.47
N LEU A 336 11.81 -26.73 16.32
CA LEU A 336 11.53 -28.08 15.80
C LEU A 336 12.77 -28.74 15.17
N PRO A 337 13.03 -30.03 15.48
CA PRO A 337 14.12 -30.77 14.85
C PRO A 337 13.82 -30.98 13.36
N GLY A 338 14.80 -30.68 12.50
CA GLY A 338 14.64 -30.82 11.06
C GLY A 338 13.84 -29.71 10.38
N ASN A 339 13.59 -28.58 11.06
CA ASN A 339 13.03 -27.40 10.39
C ASN A 339 13.97 -26.95 9.26
N ILE A 340 13.51 -27.11 8.02
CA ILE A 340 14.30 -26.80 6.82
C ILE A 340 14.65 -25.31 6.74
N PHE A 341 13.82 -24.41 7.30
CA PHE A 341 14.10 -22.98 7.25
C PHE A 341 15.32 -22.62 8.09
N HIS A 342 15.54 -23.30 9.21
CA HIS A 342 16.74 -23.08 10.04
C HIS A 342 18.04 -23.47 9.33
N LEU A 343 17.98 -24.29 8.27
CA LEU A 343 19.14 -24.65 7.46
C LEU A 343 19.55 -23.54 6.48
N PHE A 344 18.57 -22.80 5.96
CA PHE A 344 18.79 -21.79 4.92
C PHE A 344 18.76 -20.36 5.45
N PHE A 345 18.06 -20.11 6.55
CA PHE A 345 17.81 -18.78 7.10
C PHE A 345 18.25 -18.71 8.56
N GLN A 346 19.14 -17.75 8.84
CA GLN A 346 19.60 -17.46 10.20
C GLN A 346 18.62 -16.60 10.98
N ASN A 347 17.77 -15.85 10.27
CA ASN A 347 16.56 -15.33 10.87
C ASN A 347 15.61 -16.50 11.10
N ASN A 348 15.31 -16.79 12.35
CA ASN A 348 14.53 -17.94 12.79
C ASN A 348 13.87 -17.60 14.13
N THR A 349 13.15 -18.57 14.71
CA THR A 349 12.40 -18.31 15.93
C THR A 349 13.24 -17.82 17.11
N ALA A 350 14.46 -18.31 17.27
CA ALA A 350 15.32 -17.88 18.38
C ALA A 350 15.91 -16.49 18.13
N TYR A 351 16.26 -16.17 16.88
CA TYR A 351 16.72 -14.84 16.49
C TYR A 351 15.66 -13.77 16.79
N HIS A 352 14.41 -14.05 16.42
CA HIS A 352 13.30 -13.13 16.61
C HIS A 352 12.80 -13.12 18.05
N ASP A 353 12.87 -14.24 18.78
CA ASP A 353 12.59 -14.28 20.22
C ASP A 353 13.48 -13.31 21.00
N ILE A 354 14.80 -13.28 20.72
CA ILE A 354 15.70 -12.30 21.33
C ILE A 354 15.20 -10.88 21.10
N HIS A 355 14.70 -10.55 19.91
CA HIS A 355 14.20 -9.21 19.60
C HIS A 355 13.00 -8.80 20.47
N HIS A 356 12.06 -9.72 20.72
CA HIS A 356 10.88 -9.50 21.57
C HIS A 356 11.19 -9.47 23.07
N GLN A 357 12.33 -10.00 23.49
CA GLN A 357 12.78 -9.85 24.87
C GLN A 357 13.03 -8.37 25.20
N LEU A 358 12.73 -7.97 26.45
CA LEU A 358 12.87 -6.57 26.91
C LEU A 358 14.26 -5.97 26.66
N GLN A 359 15.32 -6.79 26.75
CA GLN A 359 16.69 -6.35 26.52
C GLN A 359 17.08 -6.33 25.03
N GLY A 360 16.32 -7.02 24.17
CA GLY A 360 16.64 -7.22 22.75
C GLY A 360 15.93 -6.30 21.78
N ALA A 361 15.00 -5.44 22.23
CA ALA A 361 14.35 -4.42 21.39
C ALA A 361 15.32 -3.45 20.66
N LYS A 362 16.61 -3.46 21.01
CA LYS A 362 17.68 -2.68 20.37
C LYS A 362 18.42 -3.43 19.25
N TYR A 363 18.08 -4.69 19.00
CA TYR A 363 18.84 -5.61 18.17
C TYR A 363 17.92 -6.47 17.31
N ASN A 364 18.50 -7.17 16.33
CA ASN A 364 17.84 -8.19 15.51
C ASN A 364 16.60 -7.69 14.74
N TYR A 365 16.72 -6.55 14.05
CA TYR A 365 15.60 -5.91 13.34
C TYR A 365 15.25 -6.55 11.99
N SER A 366 16.17 -7.29 11.38
CA SER A 366 16.00 -7.89 10.05
C SER A 366 14.86 -8.89 10.10
N GLN A 367 14.01 -8.85 9.08
CA GLN A 367 12.95 -9.80 8.81
C GLN A 367 12.53 -9.69 7.34
N PRO A 368 12.04 -10.78 6.72
CA PRO A 368 11.87 -12.12 7.31
C PRO A 368 13.02 -13.11 6.99
N PHE A 369 13.96 -12.83 6.09
CA PHE A 369 14.85 -13.87 5.56
C PHE A 369 16.26 -13.87 6.17
N PHE A 370 17.02 -12.78 6.03
CA PHE A 370 18.45 -12.76 6.32
C PHE A 370 18.84 -11.66 7.33
N PRO A 371 19.74 -11.94 8.30
CA PRO A 371 20.20 -10.95 9.28
C PRO A 371 21.31 -10.03 8.72
N VAL A 372 21.37 -9.84 7.39
CA VAL A 372 22.48 -9.15 6.71
C VAL A 372 22.64 -7.73 7.23
N TRP A 373 21.55 -6.97 7.33
CA TRP A 373 21.59 -5.58 7.76
C TRP A 373 21.94 -5.43 9.23
N ASP A 374 21.46 -6.34 10.09
CA ASP A 374 21.87 -6.34 11.50
C ASP A 374 23.37 -6.55 11.67
N LYS A 375 23.97 -7.45 10.87
CA LYS A 375 25.42 -7.68 10.91
C LYS A 375 26.20 -6.50 10.36
N LEU A 376 25.76 -5.93 9.23
CA LEU A 376 26.44 -4.79 8.60
C LEU A 376 26.40 -3.53 9.46
N LEU A 377 25.31 -3.30 10.19
CA LEU A 377 25.07 -2.06 10.94
C LEU A 377 25.24 -2.23 12.45
N GLY A 378 25.80 -3.34 12.90
CA GLY A 378 26.13 -3.59 14.31
C GLY A 378 24.91 -3.69 15.23
N THR A 379 23.75 -4.11 14.70
CA THR A 379 22.53 -4.37 15.48
C THR A 379 22.22 -5.85 15.64
N HIS A 380 23.15 -6.73 15.22
CA HIS A 380 23.03 -8.18 15.43
C HIS A 380 23.39 -8.56 16.86
N MET A 381 22.47 -9.22 17.56
CA MET A 381 22.69 -9.85 18.85
C MET A 381 22.79 -11.38 18.67
N PRO A 382 24.00 -11.96 18.76
CA PRO A 382 24.14 -13.41 18.70
C PRO A 382 23.51 -14.08 19.93
N TYR A 383 23.13 -15.35 19.78
CA TYR A 383 22.48 -16.11 20.85
C TYR A 383 23.02 -17.54 20.97
N LYS A 384 22.85 -18.13 22.14
CA LYS A 384 23.02 -19.56 22.40
C LYS A 384 21.68 -20.15 22.84
N LEU A 385 21.36 -21.32 22.32
CA LEU A 385 20.22 -22.10 22.79
C LEU A 385 20.64 -22.96 23.98
N VAL A 386 19.99 -22.74 25.10
CA VAL A 386 20.19 -23.52 26.33
C VAL A 386 18.96 -24.38 26.58
N LYS A 387 19.15 -25.68 26.78
CA LYS A 387 18.05 -26.58 27.14
C LYS A 387 17.63 -26.31 28.58
N ARG A 388 16.33 -26.17 28.82
CA ARG A 388 15.79 -25.92 30.16
C ARG A 388 15.60 -27.23 30.94
N PRO A 389 15.77 -27.23 32.28
CA PRO A 389 15.52 -28.41 33.12
C PRO A 389 14.09 -28.97 33.00
N GLU A 390 13.12 -28.08 32.88
CA GLU A 390 11.69 -28.37 32.71
C GLU A 390 11.27 -28.76 31.29
N GLY A 391 12.22 -28.84 30.35
CA GLY A 391 11.98 -29.08 28.92
C GLY A 391 11.90 -27.78 28.12
N GLY A 392 12.25 -27.85 26.83
CA GLY A 392 12.31 -26.68 25.94
C GLY A 392 13.69 -26.04 25.87
N PHE A 393 13.73 -24.86 25.26
CA PHE A 393 14.93 -24.08 25.00
C PHE A 393 14.79 -22.66 25.56
N GLU A 394 15.92 -21.99 25.74
CA GLU A 394 16.01 -20.57 26.03
C GLU A 394 17.05 -19.96 25.08
N ALA A 395 16.67 -18.93 24.32
CA ALA A 395 17.63 -18.13 23.57
C ALA A 395 18.27 -17.13 24.52
N ARG A 396 19.56 -17.30 24.81
CA ARG A 396 20.34 -16.38 25.64
C ARG A 396 21.25 -15.52 24.77
N PRO A 397 21.17 -14.17 24.87
CA PRO A 397 22.14 -13.29 24.22
C PRO A 397 23.56 -13.64 24.64
N VAL A 398 24.46 -13.72 23.65
CA VAL A 398 25.90 -13.80 23.90
C VAL A 398 26.42 -12.37 23.83
N LYS A 399 26.86 -11.83 24.96
CA LYS A 399 27.59 -10.56 24.98
C LYS A 399 29.06 -10.89 24.77
N ASP A 400 29.65 -10.28 23.75
CA ASP A 400 31.10 -10.33 23.51
C ASP A 400 31.88 -9.60 24.60
#